data_AF-A0A2E7RNG6-F1
#
_entry.id   AF-A0A2E7RNG6-F1
#
_cell.length_a   1.000
_cell.length_b   1.000
_cell.length_c   1.000
_cell.angle_alpha   90.00
_cell.angle_beta   90.00
_cell.angle_gamma   90.00
#
_symmetry.space_group_name_H-M   'P 1'
#
loop_
_entity.id
_entity.type
_entity.pdbx_description
1 polymer ?
#
loop_
_entity_poly.entity_id
_entity_poly.type
_entity_poly.pdbx_seq_one_letter_code
_entity_poly.pdbx_strand_id
1 'polypeptide(L)' 'IIEYAVQKGIVEKAGSWYSYKGDKIGQGMSKVTEFLDENPNILTDIEKVISE' A
#
# COMPACT_ATOMS: atom_id res chain seq x y z
N ILE A 1 3.60 6.67 -4.36
CA ILE A 1 3.21 5.25 -4.52
C ILE A 1 1.96 4.93 -3.72
N ILE A 2 1.97 5.02 -2.38
CA ILE A 2 0.80 4.67 -1.55
C ILE A 2 -0.45 5.52 -1.89
N GLU A 3 -0.33 6.83 -2.06
CA GLU A 3 -1.50 7.66 -2.42
C GLU A 3 -2.12 7.28 -3.77
N TYR A 4 -1.29 6.97 -4.76
CA TYR A 4 -1.75 6.47 -6.06
C TYR A 4 -2.38 5.09 -5.95
N ALA A 5 -1.82 4.21 -5.12
CA ALA A 5 -2.40 2.91 -4.83
C ALA A 5 -3.78 3.04 -4.16
N VAL A 6 -3.96 4.03 -3.29
CA VAL A 6 -5.26 4.38 -2.68
C VAL A 6 -6.22 4.94 -3.73
N GLN A 7 -5.76 5.85 -4.60
CA GLN A 7 -6.59 6.39 -5.68
C GLN A 7 -7.04 5.33 -6.68
N LYS A 8 -6.19 4.34 -6.99
CA LYS A 8 -6.53 3.20 -7.87
C LYS A 8 -7.35 2.12 -7.17
N GLY A 9 -7.65 2.26 -5.87
CA GLY A 9 -8.44 1.29 -5.10
C GLY A 9 -7.70 -0.01 -4.75
N ILE A 10 -6.37 -0.02 -4.87
CA ILE A 10 -5.52 -1.17 -4.52
C ILE A 10 -5.27 -1.20 -3.01
N VAL A 11 -5.04 -0.02 -2.44
CA VAL A 11 -4.85 0.18 -1.00
C VAL A 11 -6.07 0.88 -0.44
N GLU A 12 -6.76 0.24 0.49
CA GLU A 12 -7.85 0.85 1.23
C GLU A 12 -7.33 1.53 2.48
N LYS A 13 -7.77 2.77 2.69
CA LYS A 13 -7.46 3.54 3.90
C LYS A 13 -8.69 3.61 4.79
N ALA A 14 -8.66 2.92 5.93
CA ALA A 14 -9.67 2.98 6.97
C ALA A 14 -9.18 3.85 8.14
N GLY A 15 -9.44 5.16 8.06
CA GLY A 15 -8.95 6.12 9.06
C GLY A 15 -7.42 6.23 9.04
N SER A 16 -6.76 5.85 10.14
CA SER A 16 -5.29 5.80 10.22
C SER A 16 -4.70 4.48 9.70
N TRP A 17 -5.53 3.48 9.40
CA TRP A 17 -5.09 2.17 8.93
C TRP A 17 -5.10 2.08 7.41
N TYR A 18 -4.11 1.37 6.87
CA TYR A 18 -4.01 1.02 5.46
C TYR A 18 -4.11 -0.50 5.32
N SER A 19 -4.83 -0.93 4.29
CA SER A 19 -5.03 -2.33 3.92
C SER A 19 -4.74 -2.48 2.42
N TYR A 20 -4.04 -3.53 2.02
CA TYR A 20 -3.74 -3.84 0.63
C TYR A 20 -4.40 -5.17 0.29
N LYS A 21 -5.26 -5.21 -0.74
CA LYS A 21 -6.03 -6.42 -1.13
C LYS A 21 -6.75 -7.14 0.03
N GLY A 22 -7.20 -6.39 1.03
CA GLY A 22 -7.86 -6.95 2.23
C GLY A 22 -6.93 -7.31 3.39
N ASP A 23 -5.62 -7.34 3.17
CA ASP A 23 -4.62 -7.55 4.23
C ASP A 23 -4.20 -6.23 4.87
N LYS A 24 -4.15 -6.18 6.19
CA LYS A 24 -3.67 -4.99 6.91
C LYS A 24 -2.16 -4.86 6.77
N ILE A 25 -1.74 -3.78 6.13
CA ILE A 25 -0.33 -3.45 5.88
C ILE A 25 0.26 -2.53 6.96
N GLY A 26 -0.55 -1.69 7.59
CA GLY A 26 -0.08 -0.91 8.73
C GLY A 26 -0.92 0.31 9.06
N GLN A 27 -0.61 0.92 10.21
CA GLN A 27 -1.24 2.15 10.65
C GLN A 27 -0.31 3.34 10.41
N GLY A 28 -0.74 4.28 9.56
CA GLY A 28 0.03 5.46 9.20
C GLY A 28 1.04 5.20 8.09
N MET A 29 1.39 6.25 7.36
CA MET A 29 2.22 6.15 6.16
C MET A 29 3.61 5.57 6.45
N SER A 30 4.22 5.90 7.59
CA SER A 30 5.54 5.36 7.98
C SER A 30 5.54 3.84 8.14
N LYS A 31 4.52 3.27 8.80
CA LYS A 31 4.44 1.81 9.01
C LYS A 31 4.20 1.07 7.70
N VAL A 32 3.41 1.66 6.80
CA VAL A 32 3.15 1.07 5.49
C VAL A 32 4.40 1.12 4.62
N THR A 33 5.15 2.23 4.62
CA THR A 33 6.41 2.30 3.89
C THR A 33 7.40 1.25 4.39
N GLU A 34 7.54 1.12 5.71
CA GLU A 34 8.39 0.09 6.34
C GLU A 34 7.95 -1.32 5.93
N PHE A 35 6.65 -1.62 6.01
CA PHE A 35 6.10 -2.89 5.56
C PHE A 35 6.37 -3.17 4.07
N LEU A 36 6.26 -2.17 3.21
CA LEU A 36 6.53 -2.32 1.77
C LEU A 36 8.02 -2.52 1.47
N ASP A 37 8.90 -1.88 2.25
CA ASP A 37 10.36 -2.05 2.16
C ASP A 37 10.76 -3.48 2.57
N GLU A 38 10.14 -3.99 3.63
CA GLU A 38 10.30 -5.40 4.07
C GLU A 38 9.63 -6.40 3.11
N ASN A 39 8.65 -5.97 2.30
CA ASN A 39 7.90 -6.82 1.37
C ASN A 39 8.01 -6.32 -0.08
N PRO A 40 9.18 -6.48 -0.74
CA PRO A 40 9.42 -5.98 -2.08
C PRO A 40 8.48 -6.59 -3.14
N ASN A 41 7.92 -7.78 -2.89
CA ASN A 41 6.91 -8.38 -3.76
C ASN A 41 5.63 -7.54 -3.82
N ILE A 42 5.18 -7.03 -2.67
CA ILE A 42 3.97 -6.20 -2.57
C ILE A 42 4.24 -4.82 -3.17
N LEU A 43 5.41 -4.25 -2.87
CA LEU A 43 5.85 -2.98 -3.47
C LEU A 43 5.87 -3.07 -5.01
N THR A 44 6.44 -4.14 -5.56
CA THR A 44 6.50 -4.37 -7.01
C THR A 44 5.10 -4.50 -7.62
N ASP A 45 4.19 -5.21 -6.96
CA ASP A 45 2.80 -5.37 -7.42
C ASP A 45 2.07 -4.00 -7.43
N ILE A 46 2.26 -3.20 -6.38
CA ILE A 46 1.69 -1.84 -6.29
C ILE A 46 2.29 -0.93 -7.37
N GLU A 47 3.61 -0.91 -7.53
CA GLU A 47 4.29 -0.10 -8.56
C GLU A 47 3.83 -0.49 -9.97
N LYS A 48 3.70 -1.78 -10.26
CA LYS A 48 3.29 -2.26 -11.57
C LYS A 48 1.90 -1.76 -11.95
N VAL A 49 0.97 -1.69 -11.00
CA VAL A 49 -0.39 -1.19 -11.26
C VAL A 49 -0.46 0.34 -11.34
N ILE A 50 0.48 1.06 -10.72
CA ILE A 50 0.54 2.53 -10.79
C ILE A 50 1.26 3.01 -12.05
N SER A 51 2.29 2.29 -12.49
CA SER A 51 3.12 2.63 -13.67
C SER A 51 2.44 2.31 -15.01
N GLU A 52 1.27 1.64 -14.97
CA GLU A 52 0.38 1.34 -16.10
C GLU A 52 -0.83 2.29 -16.12
#